data_AF-A0A3G8X4S0-F1
#
_entry.id   AF-A0A3G8X4S0-F1
#
_cell.length_a   1.000
_cell.length_b   1.000
_cell.length_c   1.000
_cell.angle_alpha   90.00
_cell.angle_beta   90.00
_cell.angle_gamma   90.00
#
_symmetry.space_group_name_H-M   'P 1'
#
loop_
_entity.id
_entity.type
_entity.pdbx_description
1 polymer ?
#
loop_
_entity_poly.entity_id
_entity_poly.type
_entity_poly.pdbx_seq_one_letter_code
_entity_poly.pdbx_strand_id
1 'polypeptide(L)'
;MQYALLNGERKEAVKGETGICVGCKQKVIAKCGAVKIHHWAHVSLSQCDSWWESETLWHREWKEGFAPEFREVSFYDETSQEFHRADIHTSNGITIELQNSAINTDELQSRERFYPKLIWIVNGLKFKGFKVVKSIPNPLDPLLQHYEFCISEHLSLMRTKDILTEKSPPEILTFYHEELNNIPFSTAFYSFSWRNPHQSWLNASCPIFIDLGGHFLYRLRKRHQISSNYSYLQLVSKKDFIKKYSGR
;
A
#
# COMPACT_ATOMS: atom_id res chain seq x y z
N MET A 1 -8.67 -14.41 11.18
CA MET A 1 -7.30 -14.92 11.37
C MET A 1 -7.14 -16.22 10.62
N GLN A 2 -6.09 -16.36 9.83
CA GLN A 2 -5.68 -17.60 9.18
C GLN A 2 -5.16 -18.61 10.19
N TYR A 3 -4.37 -18.17 11.18
CA TYR A 3 -3.67 -19.07 12.10
C TYR A 3 -4.09 -18.93 13.57
N ALA A 4 -4.09 -20.07 14.28
CA ALA A 4 -4.22 -20.19 15.73
C ALA A 4 -3.35 -21.35 16.23
N LEU A 5 -3.18 -21.48 17.55
CA LEU A 5 -2.50 -22.61 18.16
C LEU A 5 -3.49 -23.76 18.40
N LEU A 6 -3.24 -24.90 17.78
CA LEU A 6 -3.95 -26.16 18.02
C LEU A 6 -2.94 -27.16 18.60
N ASN A 7 -3.12 -27.57 19.87
CA ASN A 7 -2.17 -28.40 20.61
C ASN A 7 -0.74 -27.83 20.65
N GLY A 8 -0.62 -26.50 20.77
CA GLY A 8 0.66 -25.79 20.78
C GLY A 8 1.26 -25.54 19.39
N GLU A 9 0.70 -26.13 18.34
CA GLU A 9 1.18 -25.94 16.96
C GLU A 9 0.38 -24.87 16.24
N ARG A 10 1.07 -23.98 15.51
CA ARG A 10 0.43 -22.95 14.70
C ARG A 10 -0.20 -23.56 13.45
N LYS A 11 -1.53 -23.60 13.39
CA LYS A 11 -2.29 -24.24 12.31
C LYS A 11 -3.36 -23.33 11.71
N GLU A 12 -3.66 -23.60 10.45
CA GLU A 12 -4.81 -23.02 9.76
C GLU A 12 -6.13 -23.54 10.34
N ALA A 13 -7.23 -22.88 9.99
CA ALA A 13 -8.55 -23.28 10.48
C ALA A 13 -8.94 -24.68 9.96
N VAL A 14 -9.13 -25.61 10.90
CA VAL A 14 -9.55 -26.99 10.63
C VAL A 14 -10.99 -27.16 11.09
N LYS A 15 -11.86 -27.67 10.21
CA LYS A 15 -13.30 -27.79 10.48
C LYS A 15 -13.57 -28.60 11.76
N GLY A 16 -14.38 -28.03 12.66
CA GLY A 16 -14.76 -28.68 13.92
C GLY A 16 -13.82 -28.40 15.09
N GLU A 17 -12.64 -27.83 14.83
CA GLU A 17 -11.62 -27.64 15.86
C GLU A 17 -11.79 -26.35 16.66
N THR A 18 -11.17 -26.34 17.84
CA THR A 18 -10.95 -25.13 18.65
C THR A 18 -9.47 -24.92 18.91
N GLY A 19 -9.04 -23.67 18.94
CA GLY A 19 -7.64 -23.32 19.14
C GLY A 19 -7.48 -22.18 20.14
N ILE A 20 -6.25 -21.74 20.30
CA ILE A 20 -5.87 -20.60 21.12
C ILE A 20 -5.34 -19.48 20.21
N CYS A 21 -5.85 -18.26 20.39
CA CYS A 21 -5.36 -17.10 19.66
C CYS A 21 -3.88 -16.86 19.99
N VAL A 22 -3.04 -16.69 18.96
CA VAL A 22 -1.60 -16.40 19.11
C VAL A 22 -1.37 -15.12 19.90
N GLY A 23 -2.28 -14.15 19.79
CA GLY A 23 -2.21 -12.87 20.49
C GLY A 23 -2.72 -12.92 21.91
N CYS A 24 -4.03 -12.68 22.10
CA CYS A 24 -4.66 -12.55 23.41
C CYS A 24 -4.76 -13.85 24.23
N LYS A 25 -4.31 -14.99 23.67
CA LYS A 25 -4.38 -16.33 24.28
C LYS A 25 -5.80 -16.82 24.61
N GLN A 26 -6.83 -16.14 24.11
CA GLN A 26 -8.23 -16.56 24.27
C GLN A 26 -8.60 -17.66 23.29
N LYS A 27 -9.67 -18.41 23.62
CA LYS A 27 -10.20 -19.49 22.79
C LYS A 27 -10.76 -18.96 21.47
N VAL A 28 -10.43 -19.65 20.39
CA VAL A 28 -10.97 -19.41 19.04
C VAL A 28 -11.60 -20.69 18.49
N ILE A 29 -12.58 -20.52 17.60
CA ILE A 29 -13.31 -21.59 16.91
C ILE A 29 -13.04 -21.52 15.41
N ALA A 30 -12.87 -22.68 14.77
CA ALA A 30 -12.72 -22.74 13.33
C ALA A 30 -14.06 -22.49 12.63
N LYS A 31 -14.09 -21.51 11.73
CA LYS A 31 -15.23 -21.21 10.85
C LYS A 31 -14.90 -21.71 9.45
N CYS A 32 -15.36 -22.91 9.12
CA CYS A 32 -15.11 -23.59 7.85
C CYS A 32 -16.41 -23.90 7.11
N GLY A 33 -17.08 -22.85 6.62
CA GLY A 33 -18.33 -22.96 5.85
C GLY A 33 -18.12 -22.56 4.39
N ALA A 34 -19.14 -22.76 3.55
CA ALA A 34 -19.05 -22.51 2.10
C ALA A 34 -19.08 -21.01 1.71
N VAL A 35 -19.51 -20.12 2.63
CA VAL A 35 -19.77 -18.71 2.32
C VAL A 35 -18.54 -17.82 2.53
N LYS A 36 -17.77 -18.07 3.58
CA LYS A 36 -16.59 -17.27 3.95
C LYS A 36 -15.36 -18.15 3.89
N ILE A 37 -14.22 -17.55 3.56
CA ILE A 37 -12.92 -18.23 3.65
C ILE A 37 -12.73 -18.83 5.05
N HIS A 38 -12.11 -20.01 5.11
CA HIS A 38 -11.82 -20.66 6.37
C HIS A 38 -10.93 -19.78 7.25
N HIS A 39 -11.39 -19.54 8.49
CA HIS A 39 -10.68 -18.68 9.44
C HIS A 39 -10.97 -19.11 10.88
N TRP A 40 -10.05 -18.74 11.77
CA TRP A 40 -10.27 -18.75 13.21
C TRP A 40 -10.99 -17.47 13.64
N ALA A 41 -12.02 -17.63 14.47
CA ALA A 41 -12.79 -16.55 15.07
C ALA A 41 -12.81 -16.67 16.59
N HIS A 42 -12.72 -15.54 17.31
CA HIS A 42 -12.90 -15.53 18.76
C HIS A 42 -14.33 -15.98 19.12
N VAL A 43 -14.45 -16.70 20.25
CA VAL A 43 -15.75 -17.20 20.74
C VAL A 43 -16.63 -16.05 21.27
N SER A 44 -16.02 -15.09 21.95
CA SER A 44 -16.65 -13.83 22.36
C SER A 44 -16.20 -12.67 21.45
N LEU A 45 -16.87 -11.51 21.55
CA LEU A 45 -16.44 -10.25 20.92
C LEU A 45 -15.16 -9.67 21.58
N SER A 46 -14.20 -10.52 21.94
CA SER A 46 -12.93 -10.08 22.48
C SER A 46 -12.24 -9.18 21.46
N GLN A 47 -12.06 -7.90 21.81
CA GLN A 47 -11.25 -6.94 21.05
C GLN A 47 -9.77 -7.30 21.23
N CYS A 48 -9.33 -8.36 20.54
CA CYS A 48 -7.95 -8.85 20.60
C CYS A 48 -6.97 -7.91 19.90
N ASP A 49 -7.41 -7.27 18.82
CA ASP A 49 -6.61 -6.36 18.01
C ASP A 49 -7.57 -5.29 17.48
N SER A 50 -7.29 -4.02 17.77
CA SER A 50 -8.13 -2.89 17.36
C SER A 50 -8.04 -2.61 15.86
N TRP A 51 -6.99 -3.10 15.19
CA TRP A 51 -6.75 -2.95 13.75
C TRP A 51 -7.33 -4.09 12.91
N TRP A 52 -8.08 -4.99 13.54
CA TRP A 52 -8.64 -6.16 12.90
C TRP A 52 -9.58 -5.83 11.73
N GLU A 53 -9.27 -6.36 10.55
CA GLU A 53 -10.19 -6.44 9.40
C GLU A 53 -10.61 -7.91 9.15
N SER A 54 -11.79 -8.09 8.55
CA SER A 54 -12.22 -9.40 8.07
C SER A 54 -11.34 -9.88 6.92
N GLU A 55 -10.78 -11.07 7.06
CA GLU A 55 -10.01 -11.75 6.02
C GLU A 55 -10.87 -11.94 4.75
N THR A 56 -10.39 -11.40 3.62
CA THR A 56 -10.98 -11.60 2.29
C THR A 56 -10.10 -12.52 1.45
N LEU A 57 -10.61 -12.99 0.29
CA LEU A 57 -9.78 -13.73 -0.66
C LEU A 57 -8.56 -12.93 -1.10
N TRP A 58 -8.72 -11.61 -1.34
CA TRP A 58 -7.62 -10.73 -1.70
C TRP A 58 -6.52 -10.67 -0.62
N HIS A 59 -6.89 -10.59 0.67
CA HIS A 59 -5.91 -10.68 1.76
C HIS A 59 -5.20 -12.02 1.76
N ARG A 60 -5.96 -13.11 1.60
CA ARG A 60 -5.41 -14.46 1.63
C ARG A 60 -4.40 -14.68 0.51
N GLU A 61 -4.74 -14.32 -0.71
CA GLU A 61 -3.87 -14.47 -1.88
C GLU A 61 -2.56 -13.70 -1.69
N TRP A 62 -2.62 -12.49 -1.14
CA TRP A 62 -1.41 -11.72 -0.80
C TRP A 62 -0.55 -12.39 0.26
N LYS A 63 -1.15 -12.85 1.36
CA LYS A 63 -0.44 -13.58 2.42
C LYS A 63 0.18 -14.87 1.90
N GLU A 64 -0.54 -15.61 1.06
CA GLU A 64 -0.09 -16.88 0.50
C GLU A 64 1.12 -16.76 -0.44
N GLY A 65 1.36 -15.57 -0.99
CA GLY A 65 2.59 -15.25 -1.71
C GLY A 65 3.87 -15.29 -0.87
N PHE A 66 3.74 -15.26 0.47
CA PHE A 66 4.86 -15.31 1.42
C PHE A 66 4.91 -16.65 2.15
N ALA A 67 6.05 -17.02 2.73
CA ALA A 67 6.17 -18.27 3.49
C ALA A 67 5.32 -18.24 4.78
N PRO A 68 4.77 -19.37 5.27
CA PRO A 68 3.84 -19.40 6.41
C PRO A 68 4.34 -18.71 7.69
N GLU A 69 5.65 -18.72 7.93
CA GLU A 69 6.34 -18.07 9.04
C GLU A 69 6.29 -16.54 9.00
N PHE A 70 6.07 -15.94 7.81
CA PHE A 70 5.96 -14.50 7.63
C PHE A 70 4.53 -13.98 7.71
N ARG A 71 3.52 -14.85 7.59
CA ARG A 71 2.10 -14.44 7.58
C ARG A 71 1.63 -14.24 9.00
N GLU A 72 0.78 -13.25 9.29
CA GLU A 72 0.10 -13.09 10.58
C GLU A 72 1.06 -13.14 11.81
N VAL A 73 2.15 -12.37 11.75
CA VAL A 73 3.15 -12.28 12.83
C VAL A 73 2.66 -11.27 13.86
N SER A 74 2.78 -11.63 15.13
CA SER A 74 2.18 -10.89 16.23
C SER A 74 3.22 -10.11 17.01
N PHE A 75 2.88 -8.87 17.35
CA PHE A 75 3.72 -7.93 18.08
C PHE A 75 2.97 -7.42 19.30
N TYR A 76 3.72 -7.14 20.35
CA TYR A 76 3.22 -6.53 21.56
C TYR A 76 4.10 -5.33 21.88
N ASP A 77 3.49 -4.16 22.05
CA ASP A 77 4.19 -2.97 22.52
C ASP A 77 3.96 -2.82 24.02
N GLU A 78 5.03 -2.94 24.80
CA GLU A 78 4.98 -2.77 26.25
C GLU A 78 4.63 -1.34 26.66
N THR A 79 4.90 -0.35 25.81
CA THR A 79 4.63 1.07 26.11
C THR A 79 3.16 1.39 26.00
N SER A 80 2.54 1.07 24.87
CA SER A 80 1.10 1.27 24.67
C SER A 80 0.25 0.17 25.32
N GLN A 81 0.88 -0.94 25.73
CA GLN A 81 0.22 -2.18 26.15
C GLN A 81 -0.69 -2.77 25.06
N GLU A 82 -0.44 -2.44 23.80
CA GLU A 82 -1.23 -2.87 22.66
C GLU A 82 -0.65 -4.10 21.98
N PHE A 83 -1.56 -4.89 21.42
CA PHE A 83 -1.25 -6.08 20.64
C PHE A 83 -1.70 -5.85 19.20
N HIS A 84 -0.79 -6.07 18.25
CA HIS A 84 -1.11 -5.97 16.82
C HIS A 84 -0.52 -7.12 16.02
N ARG A 85 -1.27 -7.54 15.01
CA ARG A 85 -0.87 -8.62 14.09
C ARG A 85 -0.57 -8.05 12.71
N ALA A 86 0.69 -8.13 12.32
CA ALA A 86 1.10 -7.82 10.96
C ALA A 86 0.51 -8.82 9.97
N ASP A 87 -0.04 -8.36 8.84
CA ASP A 87 -0.49 -9.29 7.79
C ASP A 87 0.67 -10.13 7.26
N ILE A 88 1.81 -9.48 6.99
CA ILE A 88 3.07 -10.09 6.62
C ILE A 88 4.21 -9.39 7.35
N HIS A 89 5.12 -10.15 7.97
CA HIS A 89 6.38 -9.65 8.51
C HIS A 89 7.53 -10.58 8.13
N THR A 90 8.56 -10.03 7.53
CA THR A 90 9.63 -10.79 6.88
C THR A 90 10.90 -10.79 7.72
N SER A 91 11.81 -11.75 7.48
CA SER A 91 13.03 -11.92 8.29
C SER A 91 14.01 -10.73 8.25
N ASN A 92 13.90 -9.85 7.24
CA ASN A 92 14.69 -8.61 7.15
C ASN A 92 14.04 -7.43 7.90
N GLY A 93 12.96 -7.69 8.64
CA GLY A 93 12.24 -6.73 9.46
C GLY A 93 11.26 -5.83 8.69
N ILE A 94 10.92 -6.15 7.43
CA ILE A 94 9.86 -5.43 6.70
C ILE A 94 8.49 -5.97 7.10
N THR A 95 7.61 -5.08 7.55
CA THR A 95 6.18 -5.33 7.73
C THR A 95 5.43 -4.87 6.48
N ILE A 96 4.50 -5.69 5.99
CA ILE A 96 3.58 -5.36 4.91
C ILE A 96 2.17 -5.48 5.46
N GLU A 97 1.43 -4.37 5.49
CA GLU A 97 0.02 -4.31 5.86
C GLU A 97 -0.84 -4.26 4.61
N LEU A 98 -1.88 -5.09 4.59
CA LEU A 98 -2.85 -5.17 3.51
C LEU A 98 -4.09 -4.38 3.93
N GLN A 99 -4.45 -3.36 3.16
CA GLN A 99 -5.62 -2.54 3.48
C GLN A 99 -6.67 -2.65 2.39
N ASN A 100 -7.82 -3.20 2.74
CA ASN A 100 -8.93 -3.42 1.81
C ASN A 100 -10.11 -2.46 2.02
N SER A 101 -10.20 -1.87 3.21
CA SER A 101 -11.23 -0.89 3.58
C SER A 101 -10.63 0.51 3.76
N ALA A 102 -11.47 1.54 3.82
CA ALA A 102 -10.98 2.89 4.09
C ALA A 102 -10.36 2.96 5.49
N ILE A 103 -9.19 3.60 5.59
CA ILE A 103 -8.51 3.89 6.86
C ILE A 103 -8.46 5.41 7.04
N ASN A 104 -8.72 5.87 8.26
CA ASN A 104 -8.57 7.28 8.59
C ASN A 104 -7.09 7.64 8.82
N THR A 105 -6.79 8.93 8.88
CA THR A 105 -5.40 9.41 9.01
C THR A 105 -4.76 9.01 10.35
N ASP A 106 -5.52 9.03 11.44
CA ASP A 106 -5.00 8.74 12.78
C ASP A 106 -4.60 7.27 12.92
N GLU A 107 -5.42 6.36 12.41
CA GLU A 107 -5.14 4.93 12.38
C GLU A 107 -3.96 4.61 11.47
N LEU A 108 -3.88 5.25 10.28
CA LEU A 108 -2.73 5.12 9.39
C LEU A 108 -1.43 5.53 10.09
N GLN A 109 -1.42 6.71 10.72
CA GLN A 109 -0.25 7.20 11.45
C GLN A 109 0.10 6.32 12.65
N SER A 110 -0.91 5.79 13.35
CA SER A 110 -0.69 4.85 14.46
C SER A 110 0.05 3.60 13.99
N ARG A 111 -0.41 2.99 12.90
CA ARG A 111 0.23 1.82 12.29
C ARG A 111 1.64 2.12 11.77
N GLU A 112 1.84 3.27 11.12
CA GLU A 112 3.18 3.71 10.66
C GLU A 112 4.16 3.94 11.80
N ARG A 113 3.70 4.43 12.96
CA ARG A 113 4.54 4.58 14.16
C ARG A 113 4.88 3.24 14.81
N PHE A 114 3.92 2.32 14.83
CA PHE A 114 4.09 1.01 15.46
C PHE A 114 5.05 0.09 14.69
N TYR A 115 5.02 0.14 13.36
CA TYR A 115 5.89 -0.68 12.50
C TYR A 115 7.02 0.15 11.87
N PRO A 116 8.29 0.04 12.34
CA PRO A 116 9.38 0.90 11.89
C PRO A 116 9.71 0.83 10.40
N LYS A 117 9.44 -0.32 9.75
CA LYS A 117 9.66 -0.54 8.32
C LYS A 117 8.39 -1.07 7.66
N LEU A 118 7.37 -0.23 7.63
CA LEU A 118 6.07 -0.56 7.05
C LEU A 118 6.03 -0.32 5.53
N ILE A 119 5.34 -1.21 4.82
CA ILE A 119 4.87 -1.03 3.45
C ILE A 119 3.37 -1.27 3.42
N TRP A 120 2.64 -0.40 2.74
CA TRP A 120 1.22 -0.57 2.48
C TRP A 120 0.98 -1.23 1.13
N ILE A 121 0.15 -2.27 1.11
CA ILE A 121 -0.52 -2.72 -0.11
C ILE A 121 -2.01 -2.42 0.06
N VAL A 122 -2.55 -1.59 -0.82
CA VAL A 122 -3.94 -1.13 -0.72
C VAL A 122 -4.75 -1.71 -1.87
N ASN A 123 -5.92 -2.26 -1.56
CA ASN A 123 -6.85 -2.76 -2.56
C ASN A 123 -7.49 -1.59 -3.32
N GLY A 124 -6.91 -1.25 -4.46
CA GLY A 124 -7.36 -0.17 -5.32
C GLY A 124 -8.54 -0.53 -6.22
N LEU A 125 -8.97 -1.80 -6.28
CA LEU A 125 -10.15 -2.22 -7.07
C LEU A 125 -11.43 -1.48 -6.64
N LYS A 126 -11.47 -0.97 -5.41
CA LYS A 126 -12.60 -0.20 -4.87
C LYS A 126 -12.46 1.32 -5.04
N PHE A 127 -11.34 1.81 -5.58
CA PHE A 127 -11.09 3.25 -5.71
C PHE A 127 -11.94 3.86 -6.82
N LYS A 128 -13.04 4.51 -6.43
CA LYS A 128 -13.88 5.26 -7.36
C LYS A 128 -13.10 6.44 -7.91
N GLY A 129 -13.14 6.60 -9.23
CA GLY A 129 -12.53 7.75 -9.92
C GLY A 129 -11.00 7.73 -9.94
N PHE A 130 -10.34 6.64 -9.55
CA PHE A 130 -8.91 6.45 -9.76
C PHE A 130 -8.64 5.91 -11.17
N LYS A 131 -7.81 6.60 -11.94
CA LYS A 131 -7.45 6.24 -13.31
C LYS A 131 -5.96 6.42 -13.51
N VAL A 132 -5.29 5.37 -13.99
CA VAL A 132 -3.95 5.48 -14.57
C VAL A 132 -4.12 6.12 -15.95
N VAL A 133 -3.45 7.25 -16.23
CA VAL A 133 -3.78 8.09 -17.39
C VAL A 133 -2.74 7.96 -18.51
N LYS A 134 -1.55 8.53 -18.36
CA LYS A 134 -0.51 8.51 -19.40
C LYS A 134 0.79 7.96 -18.85
N SER A 135 1.55 7.24 -19.67
CA SER A 135 2.98 7.08 -19.39
C SER A 135 3.64 8.45 -19.33
N ILE A 136 4.65 8.60 -18.50
CA ILE A 136 5.43 9.83 -18.35
C ILE A 136 6.92 9.47 -18.41
N PRO A 137 7.81 10.42 -18.74
CA PRO A 137 9.24 10.25 -18.51
C PRO A 137 9.52 9.96 -17.04
N ASN A 138 10.73 9.49 -16.74
CA ASN A 138 11.17 9.43 -15.34
C ASN A 138 11.02 10.81 -14.70
N PRO A 139 10.16 11.01 -13.68
CA PRO A 139 9.96 12.34 -13.12
C PRO A 139 11.22 12.93 -12.48
N LEU A 140 12.23 12.09 -12.19
CA LEU A 140 13.53 12.50 -11.65
C LEU A 140 14.63 12.54 -12.73
N ASP A 141 14.28 12.52 -14.01
CA ASP A 141 15.24 12.66 -15.11
C ASP A 141 15.97 14.02 -15.03
N PRO A 142 17.30 14.07 -15.15
CA PRO A 142 18.05 15.32 -15.16
C PRO A 142 17.57 16.34 -16.20
N LEU A 143 17.05 15.90 -17.35
CA LEU A 143 16.51 16.80 -18.37
C LEU A 143 15.26 17.55 -17.90
N LEU A 144 14.59 17.05 -16.86
CA LEU A 144 13.41 17.68 -16.26
C LEU A 144 13.73 18.55 -15.04
N GLN A 145 15.00 18.76 -14.69
CA GLN A 145 15.40 19.48 -13.47
C GLN A 145 14.96 20.95 -13.44
N HIS A 146 14.79 21.58 -14.61
CA HIS A 146 14.36 22.98 -14.77
C HIS A 146 12.87 23.13 -15.09
N TYR A 147 12.09 22.06 -14.91
CA TYR A 147 10.66 22.03 -15.20
C TYR A 147 9.86 21.50 -14.02
N GLU A 148 8.67 22.06 -13.84
CA GLU A 148 7.67 21.57 -12.90
C GLU A 148 6.50 20.91 -13.61
N PHE A 149 5.96 19.84 -13.03
CA PHE A 149 4.77 19.20 -13.60
C PHE A 149 3.56 19.97 -13.11
N CYS A 150 2.64 20.31 -14.01
CA CYS A 150 1.39 20.92 -13.62
C CYS A 150 0.48 19.89 -12.94
N ILE A 151 -0.20 20.27 -11.85
CA ILE A 151 -1.25 19.44 -11.24
C ILE A 151 -2.53 19.62 -12.07
N SER A 152 -2.61 18.91 -13.19
CA SER A 152 -3.77 18.90 -14.07
C SER A 152 -4.00 17.53 -14.72
N GLU A 153 -5.16 17.31 -15.32
CA GLU A 153 -5.43 16.08 -16.09
C GLU A 153 -4.59 16.00 -17.37
N HIS A 154 -4.11 17.14 -17.86
CA HIS A 154 -3.22 17.21 -19.00
C HIS A 154 -1.76 17.10 -18.53
N LEU A 155 -1.00 16.28 -19.24
CA LEU A 155 0.43 16.15 -19.01
C LEU A 155 1.14 17.39 -19.55
N SER A 156 1.35 18.36 -18.67
CA SER A 156 1.96 19.64 -18.98
C SER A 156 2.99 20.05 -17.93
N LEU A 157 3.89 20.94 -18.32
CA LEU A 157 4.98 21.44 -17.50
C LEU A 157 5.06 22.96 -17.55
N MET A 158 5.71 23.54 -16.55
CA MET A 158 6.11 24.94 -16.50
C MET A 158 7.61 25.02 -16.29
N ARG A 159 8.27 26.05 -16.81
CA ARG A 159 9.69 26.25 -16.51
C ARG A 159 9.81 26.76 -15.07
N THR A 160 10.77 26.23 -14.32
CA THR A 160 11.02 26.66 -12.93
C THR A 160 11.35 28.15 -12.86
N LYS A 161 12.04 28.70 -13.88
CA LYS A 161 12.32 30.15 -13.97
C LYS A 161 11.04 30.99 -14.00
N ASP A 162 10.01 30.56 -14.74
CA ASP A 162 8.78 31.33 -14.92
C ASP A 162 7.98 31.38 -13.60
N ILE A 163 8.06 30.30 -12.81
CA ILE A 163 7.49 30.21 -11.46
C ILE A 163 8.22 31.15 -10.50
N LEU A 164 9.56 31.13 -10.50
CA LEU A 164 10.38 31.93 -9.60
C LEU A 164 10.31 33.44 -9.89
N THR A 165 10.14 33.83 -11.16
CA THR A 165 10.00 35.24 -11.55
C THR A 165 8.56 35.74 -11.49
N GLU A 166 7.62 34.93 -10.99
CA GLU A 166 6.18 35.24 -10.93
C GLU A 166 5.60 35.72 -12.28
N LYS A 167 6.10 35.16 -13.39
CA LYS A 167 5.60 35.53 -14.72
C LYS A 167 4.13 35.09 -14.84
N SER A 168 3.24 36.03 -15.17
CA SER A 168 1.80 35.79 -15.23
C SER A 168 1.21 36.01 -16.63
N PRO A 169 0.58 34.99 -17.26
CA PRO A 169 0.59 33.59 -16.86
C PRO A 169 1.94 32.91 -17.19
N PRO A 170 2.36 31.90 -16.41
CA PRO A 170 3.50 31.07 -16.77
C PRO A 170 3.19 30.33 -18.08
N GLU A 171 4.22 30.09 -18.89
CA GLU A 171 4.04 29.37 -20.15
C GLU A 171 3.84 27.87 -19.86
N ILE A 172 2.72 27.33 -20.35
CA ILE A 172 2.39 25.91 -20.19
C ILE A 172 2.95 25.13 -21.38
N LEU A 173 3.86 24.22 -21.10
CA LEU A 173 4.52 23.37 -22.07
C LEU A 173 3.90 21.97 -22.09
N THR A 174 3.99 21.31 -23.24
CA THR A 174 3.70 19.88 -23.39
C THR A 174 4.94 19.17 -23.89
N PHE A 175 4.96 17.83 -23.83
CA PHE A 175 6.06 17.03 -24.39
C PHE A 175 6.19 17.10 -25.92
N TYR A 176 5.32 17.84 -26.62
CA TYR A 176 5.49 18.16 -28.04
C TYR A 176 6.32 19.43 -28.28
N HIS A 177 6.62 20.20 -27.22
CA HIS A 177 7.43 21.41 -27.31
C HIS A 177 8.90 21.07 -27.65
N GLU A 178 9.58 21.92 -28.42
CA GLU A 178 10.96 21.70 -28.89
C GLU A 178 11.97 21.46 -27.75
N GLU A 179 11.72 22.07 -26.58
CA GLU A 179 12.54 21.88 -25.39
C GLU A 179 12.36 20.50 -24.70
N LEU A 180 11.22 19.84 -24.92
CA LEU A 180 10.81 18.66 -24.16
C LEU A 180 10.66 17.41 -25.03
N ASN A 181 10.61 17.56 -26.36
CA ASN A 181 10.33 16.47 -27.30
C ASN A 181 11.43 15.39 -27.34
N ASN A 182 12.64 15.70 -26.89
CA ASN A 182 13.76 14.75 -26.81
C ASN A 182 13.78 13.95 -25.51
N ILE A 183 12.88 14.24 -24.56
CA ILE A 183 12.84 13.54 -23.27
C ILE A 183 12.12 12.19 -23.44
N PRO A 184 12.79 11.05 -23.19
CA PRO A 184 12.20 9.75 -23.45
C PRO A 184 11.09 9.43 -22.45
N PHE A 185 9.97 8.92 -22.96
CA PHE A 185 8.90 8.39 -22.12
C PHE A 185 9.31 7.05 -21.53
N SER A 186 8.87 6.81 -20.29
CA SER A 186 9.14 5.56 -19.58
C SER A 186 7.91 4.67 -19.59
N THR A 187 8.13 3.36 -19.68
CA THR A 187 7.10 2.35 -19.41
C THR A 187 6.95 2.06 -17.91
N ALA A 188 7.79 2.65 -17.07
CA ALA A 188 7.80 2.43 -15.63
C ALA A 188 7.03 3.50 -14.83
N PHE A 189 6.70 4.65 -15.43
CA PHE A 189 6.09 5.77 -14.73
C PHE A 189 4.84 6.26 -15.43
N TYR A 190 3.81 6.58 -14.63
CA TYR A 190 2.52 7.02 -15.12
C TYR A 190 1.98 8.20 -14.31
N SER A 191 1.30 9.12 -14.99
CA SER A 191 0.40 10.06 -14.34
C SER A 191 -0.91 9.35 -13.99
N PHE A 192 -1.65 9.91 -13.03
CA PHE A 192 -2.96 9.40 -12.64
C PHE A 192 -3.93 10.54 -12.34
N SER A 193 -5.22 10.25 -12.43
CA SER A 193 -6.31 11.11 -11.96
C SER A 193 -7.05 10.36 -10.86
N TRP A 194 -7.34 11.04 -9.75
CA TRP A 194 -8.12 10.47 -8.66
C TRP A 194 -9.16 11.47 -8.17
N ARG A 195 -10.40 11.27 -8.56
CA ARG A 195 -11.52 12.08 -8.08
C ARG A 195 -11.85 11.71 -6.63
N ASN A 196 -11.90 12.71 -5.75
CA ASN A 196 -12.12 12.54 -4.31
C ASN A 196 -11.11 11.56 -3.68
N PRO A 197 -9.80 11.87 -3.76
CA PRO A 197 -8.78 10.96 -3.28
C PRO A 197 -8.86 10.80 -1.77
N HIS A 198 -8.60 9.59 -1.30
CA HIS A 198 -8.50 9.29 0.12
C HIS A 198 -7.25 9.98 0.67
N GLN A 199 -7.44 11.02 1.49
CA GLN A 199 -6.35 11.85 1.98
C GLN A 199 -5.34 11.09 2.84
N SER A 200 -5.77 10.05 3.55
CA SER A 200 -4.88 9.17 4.32
C SER A 200 -3.78 8.59 3.43
N TRP A 201 -4.11 8.08 2.24
CA TRP A 201 -3.13 7.53 1.31
C TRP A 201 -2.24 8.59 0.66
N LEU A 202 -2.78 9.77 0.35
CA LEU A 202 -1.95 10.85 -0.17
C LEU A 202 -0.96 11.39 0.88
N ASN A 203 -1.24 11.24 2.17
CA ASN A 203 -0.45 11.78 3.27
C ASN A 203 0.39 10.73 4.02
N ALA A 204 0.35 9.47 3.61
CA ALA A 204 1.15 8.42 4.22
C ALA A 204 2.65 8.71 4.10
N SER A 205 3.39 8.35 5.15
CA SER A 205 4.85 8.49 5.20
C SER A 205 5.55 7.25 4.68
N CYS A 206 4.90 6.09 4.81
CA CYS A 206 5.41 4.80 4.36
C CYS A 206 5.10 4.54 2.87
N PRO A 207 5.89 3.70 2.18
CA PRO A 207 5.63 3.34 0.80
C PRO A 207 4.25 2.70 0.60
N ILE A 208 3.47 3.22 -0.35
CA ILE A 208 2.17 2.67 -0.74
C ILE A 208 2.26 2.03 -2.12
N PHE A 209 1.70 0.82 -2.23
CA PHE A 209 1.47 0.11 -3.47
C PHE A 209 -0.03 -0.12 -3.64
N ILE A 210 -0.59 0.42 -4.72
CA ILE A 210 -2.00 0.24 -5.05
C ILE A 210 -2.11 -1.01 -5.93
N ASP A 211 -2.90 -1.97 -5.48
CA ASP A 211 -3.25 -3.16 -6.24
C ASP A 211 -4.57 -2.94 -6.99
N LEU A 212 -4.49 -2.80 -8.32
CA LEU A 212 -5.65 -2.71 -9.21
C LEU A 212 -6.02 -4.06 -9.84
N GLY A 213 -5.54 -5.17 -9.27
CA GLY A 213 -5.62 -6.50 -9.85
C GLY A 213 -4.48 -6.80 -10.84
N GLY A 214 -4.59 -7.93 -11.55
CA GLY A 214 -3.61 -8.35 -12.55
C GLY A 214 -2.20 -8.59 -11.98
N HIS A 215 -1.17 -8.35 -12.81
CA HIS A 215 0.22 -8.70 -12.52
C HIS A 215 1.10 -7.57 -11.96
N PHE A 216 0.58 -6.34 -11.88
CA PHE A 216 1.35 -5.16 -11.48
C PHE A 216 0.76 -4.46 -10.26
N LEU A 217 1.64 -3.79 -9.53
CA LEU A 217 1.35 -2.82 -8.48
C LEU A 217 1.68 -1.43 -8.99
N TYR A 218 0.94 -0.44 -8.50
CA TYR A 218 1.19 0.97 -8.77
C TYR A 218 1.69 1.62 -7.49
N ARG A 219 3.00 1.79 -7.39
CA ARG A 219 3.61 2.48 -6.25
C ARG A 219 3.34 3.96 -6.35
N LEU A 220 2.64 4.52 -5.35
CA LEU A 220 2.42 5.96 -5.27
C LEU A 220 3.73 6.65 -4.87
N ARG A 221 4.16 7.61 -5.69
CA ARG A 221 5.41 8.36 -5.53
C ARG A 221 5.10 9.85 -5.57
N LYS A 222 5.99 10.63 -4.96
CA LYS A 222 5.96 12.10 -4.99
C LYS A 222 7.28 12.61 -5.56
N ARG A 223 7.20 13.60 -6.42
CA ARG A 223 8.31 14.45 -6.84
C ARG A 223 8.17 15.77 -6.09
N HIS A 224 9.22 16.18 -5.41
CA HIS A 224 9.28 17.50 -4.79
C HIS A 224 9.56 18.55 -5.86
N GLN A 225 8.75 19.61 -5.86
CA GLN A 225 8.83 20.75 -6.78
C GLN A 225 8.51 22.01 -5.98
N ILE A 226 8.85 23.19 -6.51
CA ILE A 226 8.74 24.46 -5.80
C ILE A 226 7.28 24.85 -5.60
N SER A 227 6.44 24.73 -6.65
CA SER A 227 5.03 25.11 -6.56
C SER A 227 4.22 24.17 -5.67
N SER A 228 4.29 22.87 -5.95
CA SER A 228 3.56 21.83 -5.23
C SER A 228 4.13 20.46 -5.57
N ASN A 229 4.05 19.51 -4.63
CA ASN A 229 4.52 18.16 -4.88
C ASN A 229 3.68 17.49 -5.98
N TYR A 230 4.35 16.91 -6.98
CA TYR A 230 3.69 16.15 -8.03
C TYR A 230 3.63 14.67 -7.68
N SER A 231 2.41 14.13 -7.61
CA SER A 231 2.19 12.70 -7.36
C SER A 231 2.14 11.93 -8.68
N TYR A 232 2.81 10.78 -8.72
CA TYR A 232 2.86 9.90 -9.89
C TYR A 232 2.90 8.44 -9.45
N LEU A 233 2.68 7.53 -10.40
CA LEU A 233 2.74 6.09 -10.17
C LEU A 233 4.02 5.53 -10.77
N GLN A 234 4.69 4.66 -10.01
CA GLN A 234 5.72 3.77 -10.50
C GLN A 234 5.15 2.36 -10.64
N LEU A 235 5.21 1.79 -11.84
CA LEU A 235 4.76 0.43 -12.11
C LEU A 235 5.77 -0.56 -11.52
N VAL A 236 5.27 -1.56 -10.80
CA VAL A 236 6.09 -2.59 -10.16
C VAL A 236 5.46 -3.96 -10.40
N SER A 237 6.22 -4.94 -10.88
CA SER A 237 5.76 -6.32 -11.04
C SER A 237 5.43 -6.93 -9.68
N LYS A 238 4.24 -7.54 -9.54
CA LYS A 238 3.85 -8.25 -8.30
C LYS A 238 4.81 -9.39 -7.99
N LYS A 239 5.23 -10.11 -9.03
CA LYS A 239 6.19 -11.22 -8.90
C LYS A 239 7.52 -10.72 -8.34
N ASP A 240 8.03 -9.62 -8.87
CA ASP A 240 9.32 -9.07 -8.43
C ASP A 240 9.21 -8.42 -7.04
N PHE A 241 8.06 -7.82 -6.73
CA PHE A 241 7.76 -7.33 -5.38
C PHE A 241 7.81 -8.47 -4.36
N ILE A 242 7.06 -9.56 -4.59
CA ILE A 242 7.04 -10.72 -3.69
C ILE A 242 8.43 -11.32 -3.59
N LYS A 243 9.12 -11.54 -4.71
CA LYS A 243 10.50 -12.05 -4.71
C LYS A 243 11.41 -11.19 -3.81
N LYS A 244 11.43 -9.88 -4.05
CA LYS A 244 12.25 -8.91 -3.30
C LYS A 244 12.03 -8.98 -1.79
N TYR A 245 10.78 -9.07 -1.34
CA TYR A 245 10.46 -9.01 0.10
C TYR A 245 10.33 -10.38 0.77
N SER A 246 10.19 -11.46 0.00
CA SER A 246 10.16 -12.82 0.55
C SER A 246 11.53 -13.34 1.02
N GLY A 247 12.61 -12.58 0.80
CA GLY A 247 13.97 -13.00 1.13
C GLY A 247 14.49 -14.14 0.26
N ARG A 248 13.92 -14.31 -0.96
CA ARG A 248 14.26 -15.35 -1.94
C ARG A 248 14.85 -14.76 -3.23
#